data_AF-C3YGV3-F1
#
_entry.id   AF-C3YGV3-F1
#
_cell.length_a   1.000
_cell.length_b   1.000
_cell.length_c   1.000
_cell.angle_alpha   90.00
_cell.angle_beta   90.00
_cell.angle_gamma   90.00
#
_symmetry.space_group_name_H-M   'P 1'
#
loop_
_entity.id
_entity.type
_entity.pdbx_description
1 polymer ?
#
loop_
_entity_poly.entity_id
_entity_poly.type
_entity_poly.pdbx_seq_one_letter_code
_entity_poly.pdbx_strand_id
1 'polypeptide(L)'
;LFLRHNHLSSIPTGAFSNLPRLEVLTLLGNGMTNIQPGSFSNLLKLERLYLNVNKLTEIYPDSFSNLPQLRTLDLGSNRITNIDSATFAKIPTLQKLDLHSNQITVIQPGTFSGLPQLQEIAMSANKLTNIGPGAFSNLHQLQRLELISNHISDIQPGTLSNLPSLELLLLKSNQMTTIQPGTFPNLPQNARLDLRNNPWHCDCRMVAFRRRMTPLFENEIICEEPTSFRGENLEDIKPEKLVCVKPKVVSFRRGDITLLHGNALHLICQASGIPKPDIKITLPSGRNATAVPDGRVTVNKNGSIIVRDLTKTDAGLYVCMASNHVGSSLAVLSIEI
;
A
#
# COMPACT_ATOMS: atom_id res chain seq x y z
N LEU A 1 -35.83 1.01 -2.84
CA LEU A 1 -35.87 1.03 -4.32
C LEU A 1 -34.65 0.27 -4.83
N PHE A 2 -34.88 -0.78 -5.61
CA PHE A 2 -33.81 -1.66 -6.10
C PHE A 2 -33.67 -1.54 -7.61
N LEU A 3 -32.66 -0.81 -8.09
CA LEU A 3 -32.35 -0.58 -9.50
C LEU A 3 -31.04 -1.27 -9.91
N ARG A 4 -30.70 -2.37 -9.24
CA ARG A 4 -29.46 -3.13 -9.46
C ARG A 4 -29.43 -3.81 -10.83
N HIS A 5 -28.23 -3.97 -11.40
CA HIS A 5 -27.97 -4.68 -12.65
C HIS A 5 -28.80 -4.17 -13.84
N ASN A 6 -28.90 -2.85 -13.99
CA ASN A 6 -29.49 -2.21 -15.17
C ASN A 6 -28.38 -1.57 -16.02
N HIS A 7 -28.79 -0.82 -17.04
CA HIS A 7 -27.90 -0.10 -17.95
C HIS A 7 -27.85 1.41 -17.64
N LEU A 8 -28.07 1.81 -16.38
CA LEU A 8 -28.07 3.22 -16.01
C LEU A 8 -26.65 3.79 -16.14
N SER A 9 -26.48 4.82 -16.95
CA SER A 9 -25.22 5.56 -17.12
C SER A 9 -25.16 6.84 -16.29
N SER A 10 -26.32 7.39 -15.93
CA SER A 10 -26.45 8.57 -15.08
C SER A 10 -27.81 8.60 -14.37
N ILE A 11 -27.92 9.45 -13.35
CA ILE A 11 -29.18 9.75 -12.66
C ILE A 11 -29.45 11.24 -12.83
N PRO A 12 -30.53 11.64 -13.55
CA PRO A 12 -30.86 13.05 -13.70
C PRO A 12 -31.27 13.67 -12.36
N THR A 13 -31.05 14.98 -12.22
CA THR A 13 -31.45 15.73 -11.03
C THR A 13 -32.93 15.55 -10.74
N GLY A 14 -33.28 15.24 -9.49
CA GLY A 14 -34.67 15.07 -9.07
C GLY A 14 -35.34 13.77 -9.53
N ALA A 15 -34.60 12.80 -10.11
CA ALA A 15 -35.15 11.50 -10.54
C ALA A 15 -35.96 10.77 -9.46
N PHE A 16 -35.64 11.01 -8.18
CA PHE A 16 -36.28 10.37 -7.03
C PHE A 16 -37.10 11.33 -6.16
N SER A 17 -37.40 12.53 -6.65
CA SER A 17 -38.12 13.59 -5.92
C SER A 17 -39.48 13.14 -5.37
N ASN A 18 -40.16 12.22 -6.06
CA ASN A 18 -41.46 11.67 -5.64
C ASN A 18 -41.36 10.51 -4.63
N LEU A 19 -40.17 10.22 -4.08
CA LEU A 19 -39.93 9.13 -3.13
C LEU A 19 -39.43 9.65 -1.76
N PRO A 20 -40.16 10.55 -1.07
CA PRO A 20 -39.69 11.22 0.15
C PRO A 20 -39.51 10.29 1.36
N ARG A 21 -40.05 9.07 1.30
CA ARG A 21 -39.93 8.04 2.35
C ARG A 21 -38.88 6.98 2.05
N LEU A 22 -38.09 7.15 0.99
CA LEU A 22 -37.12 6.15 0.58
C LEU A 22 -35.97 6.06 1.58
N GLU A 23 -35.81 4.89 2.21
CA GLU A 23 -34.75 4.61 3.18
C GLU A 23 -33.55 3.88 2.56
N VAL A 24 -33.80 3.07 1.53
CA VAL A 24 -32.78 2.25 0.87
C VAL A 24 -32.85 2.42 -0.64
N LEU A 25 -31.74 2.83 -1.25
CA LEU A 25 -31.56 2.93 -2.68
C LEU A 25 -30.34 2.08 -3.10
N THR A 26 -30.56 1.12 -4.01
CA THR A 26 -29.45 0.42 -4.65
C THR A 26 -29.45 0.66 -6.15
N LEU A 27 -28.27 1.07 -6.62
CA LEU A 27 -27.89 1.29 -8.02
C LEU A 27 -26.67 0.41 -8.36
N LEU A 28 -26.50 -0.69 -7.62
CA LEU A 28 -25.42 -1.65 -7.80
C LEU A 28 -25.38 -2.19 -9.23
N GLY A 29 -24.19 -2.42 -9.79
CA GLY A 29 -24.07 -3.17 -11.05
C GLY A 29 -24.59 -2.41 -12.26
N ASN A 30 -24.48 -1.07 -12.28
CA ASN A 30 -24.87 -0.24 -13.41
C ASN A 30 -23.63 0.25 -14.19
N GLY A 31 -23.82 1.19 -15.12
CA GLY A 31 -22.77 1.75 -15.98
C GLY A 31 -22.32 3.15 -15.60
N MET A 32 -22.60 3.62 -14.39
CA MET A 32 -22.39 5.02 -14.02
C MET A 32 -20.92 5.40 -13.92
N THR A 33 -20.55 6.52 -14.54
CA THR A 33 -19.16 7.05 -14.54
C THR A 33 -18.96 8.23 -13.61
N ASN A 34 -20.04 8.94 -13.25
CA ASN A 34 -20.04 10.02 -12.28
C ASN A 34 -21.40 10.10 -11.56
N ILE A 35 -21.46 10.97 -10.55
CA ILE A 35 -22.69 11.31 -9.82
C ILE A 35 -22.90 12.81 -9.96
N GLN A 36 -23.94 13.20 -10.70
CA GLN A 36 -24.27 14.61 -10.88
C GLN A 36 -24.78 15.22 -9.55
N PRO A 37 -24.40 16.47 -9.23
CA PRO A 37 -24.98 17.17 -8.10
C PRO A 37 -26.51 17.17 -8.16
N GLY A 38 -27.15 16.79 -7.06
CA GLY A 38 -28.61 16.71 -6.97
C GLY A 38 -29.26 15.46 -7.57
N SER A 39 -28.50 14.48 -8.08
CA SER A 39 -29.02 13.15 -8.47
C SER A 39 -29.82 12.48 -7.35
N PHE A 40 -29.45 12.72 -6.09
CA PHE A 40 -30.10 12.18 -4.89
C PHE A 40 -30.82 13.25 -4.05
N SER A 41 -31.12 14.40 -4.64
CA SER A 41 -31.79 15.51 -3.95
C SER A 41 -33.12 15.09 -3.30
N ASN A 42 -33.40 15.66 -2.12
CA ASN A 42 -34.65 15.50 -1.36
C ASN A 42 -34.97 14.09 -0.85
N LEU A 43 -34.00 13.17 -0.85
CA LEU A 43 -34.13 11.87 -0.21
C LEU A 43 -33.85 11.95 1.30
N LEU A 44 -34.66 12.74 2.01
CA LEU A 44 -34.44 13.13 3.40
C LEU A 44 -34.43 11.97 4.41
N LYS A 45 -35.04 10.83 4.06
CA LYS A 45 -35.09 9.61 4.87
C LYS A 45 -34.09 8.54 4.44
N LEU A 46 -33.26 8.81 3.43
CA LEU A 46 -32.34 7.79 2.90
C LEU A 46 -31.26 7.47 3.92
N GLU A 47 -31.21 6.20 4.33
CA GLU A 47 -30.22 5.69 5.27
C GLU A 47 -29.11 4.90 4.57
N ARG A 48 -29.42 4.21 3.47
CA ARG A 48 -28.48 3.32 2.78
C ARG A 48 -28.48 3.58 1.28
N LEU A 49 -27.30 3.87 0.75
CA LEU A 49 -27.06 4.10 -0.67
C LEU A 49 -25.96 3.14 -1.16
N TYR A 50 -26.33 2.28 -2.11
CA TYR A 50 -25.41 1.32 -2.73
C TYR A 50 -25.14 1.69 -4.18
N LEU A 51 -23.90 2.04 -4.48
CA LEU A 51 -23.38 2.47 -5.78
C LEU A 51 -22.22 1.57 -6.26
N ASN A 52 -22.03 0.43 -5.60
CA ASN A 52 -20.97 -0.49 -5.90
C ASN A 52 -21.13 -1.19 -7.26
N VAL A 53 -20.01 -1.69 -7.80
CA VAL A 53 -19.99 -2.35 -9.11
C VAL A 53 -20.50 -1.39 -10.22
N ASN A 54 -19.92 -0.19 -10.26
CA ASN A 54 -20.16 0.81 -11.31
C ASN A 54 -18.81 1.17 -11.97
N LYS A 55 -18.74 2.32 -12.65
CA LYS A 55 -17.53 2.81 -13.33
C LYS A 55 -17.12 4.20 -12.83
N LEU A 56 -17.49 4.55 -11.60
CA LEU A 56 -17.22 5.86 -11.02
C LEU A 56 -15.70 6.11 -10.93
N THR A 57 -15.23 7.21 -11.50
CA THR A 57 -13.80 7.59 -11.45
C THR A 57 -13.51 8.68 -10.42
N GLU A 58 -14.51 9.50 -10.13
CA GLU A 58 -14.43 10.61 -9.19
C GLU A 58 -15.78 10.85 -8.49
N ILE A 59 -15.73 11.54 -7.35
CA ILE A 59 -16.91 11.93 -6.59
C ILE A 59 -16.76 13.41 -6.28
N TYR A 60 -17.75 14.21 -6.65
CA TYR A 60 -17.73 15.64 -6.37
C TYR A 60 -18.26 15.91 -4.95
N PRO A 61 -17.81 16.99 -4.28
CA PRO A 61 -18.26 17.35 -2.93
C PRO A 61 -19.79 17.44 -2.75
N ASP A 62 -20.51 17.78 -3.82
CA ASP A 62 -21.96 17.95 -3.79
C ASP A 62 -22.76 16.73 -4.26
N SER A 63 -22.08 15.65 -4.67
CA SER A 63 -22.71 14.42 -5.16
C SER A 63 -23.65 13.78 -4.13
N PHE A 64 -23.39 13.97 -2.83
CA PHE A 64 -24.21 13.44 -1.72
C PHE A 64 -24.86 14.54 -0.86
N SER A 65 -25.00 15.74 -1.41
CA SER A 65 -25.66 16.85 -0.70
C SER A 65 -27.11 16.52 -0.34
N ASN A 66 -27.58 17.03 0.81
CA ASN A 66 -28.96 16.91 1.30
C ASN A 66 -29.43 15.47 1.60
N LEU A 67 -28.53 14.62 2.10
CA LEU A 67 -28.84 13.28 2.61
C LEU A 67 -28.60 13.20 4.14
N PRO A 68 -29.41 13.91 4.97
CA PRO A 68 -29.10 14.12 6.39
C PRO A 68 -29.13 12.84 7.24
N GLN A 69 -29.79 11.79 6.77
CA GLN A 69 -29.90 10.51 7.50
C GLN A 69 -29.05 9.39 6.92
N LEU A 70 -28.16 9.69 5.96
CA LEU A 70 -27.36 8.65 5.33
C LEU A 70 -26.36 8.05 6.31
N ARG A 71 -26.47 6.75 6.56
CA ARG A 71 -25.62 6.00 7.49
C ARG A 71 -24.67 5.05 6.78
N THR A 72 -25.08 4.52 5.62
CA THR A 72 -24.29 3.56 4.85
C THR A 72 -24.16 4.01 3.41
N LEU A 73 -22.91 4.11 2.95
CA LEU A 73 -22.56 4.43 1.58
C LEU A 73 -21.58 3.38 1.07
N ASP A 74 -22.00 2.64 0.04
CA ASP A 74 -21.15 1.65 -0.61
C ASP A 74 -20.77 2.13 -2.02
N LEU A 75 -19.48 2.40 -2.19
CA LEU A 75 -18.82 2.83 -3.42
C LEU A 75 -17.80 1.79 -3.90
N GLY A 76 -17.85 0.57 -3.36
CA GLY A 76 -16.91 -0.49 -3.69
C GLY A 76 -16.96 -0.91 -5.15
N SER A 77 -15.90 -1.55 -5.64
CA SER A 77 -15.80 -2.05 -7.02
C SER A 77 -16.12 -0.98 -8.07
N ASN A 78 -15.45 0.17 -7.96
CA ASN A 78 -15.50 1.29 -8.90
C ASN A 78 -14.08 1.58 -9.45
N ARG A 79 -13.84 2.77 -9.98
CA ARG A 79 -12.55 3.19 -10.55
C ARG A 79 -12.02 4.47 -9.89
N ILE A 80 -12.42 4.72 -8.65
CA ILE A 80 -12.06 5.94 -7.92
C ILE A 80 -10.55 5.95 -7.65
N THR A 81 -9.88 7.04 -8.01
CA THR A 81 -8.43 7.18 -7.82
C THR A 81 -8.06 8.08 -6.64
N ASN A 82 -8.89 9.08 -6.32
CA ASN A 82 -8.63 10.06 -5.27
C ASN A 82 -9.92 10.43 -4.54
N ILE A 83 -9.79 10.86 -3.28
CA ILE A 83 -10.89 11.37 -2.46
C ILE A 83 -10.42 12.66 -1.80
N ASP A 84 -11.08 13.77 -2.12
CA ASP A 84 -10.81 15.07 -1.51
C ASP A 84 -11.47 15.18 -0.11
N SER A 85 -10.89 15.98 0.78
CA SER A 85 -11.43 16.28 2.11
C SER A 85 -12.87 16.80 2.13
N ALA A 86 -13.32 17.47 1.05
CA ALA A 86 -14.67 17.99 0.93
C ALA A 86 -15.69 16.96 0.43
N THR A 87 -15.24 15.81 -0.09
CA THR A 87 -16.10 14.81 -0.78
C THR A 87 -17.26 14.34 0.08
N PHE A 88 -17.03 14.12 1.37
CA PHE A 88 -18.02 13.57 2.30
C PHE A 88 -18.45 14.57 3.38
N ALA A 89 -18.02 15.84 3.29
CA ALA A 89 -18.28 16.85 4.31
C ALA A 89 -19.79 17.15 4.53
N LYS A 90 -20.63 16.89 3.52
CA LYS A 90 -22.07 17.12 3.55
C LYS A 90 -22.92 15.94 4.05
N ILE A 91 -22.27 14.85 4.48
CA ILE A 91 -22.93 13.65 5.05
C ILE A 91 -22.32 13.26 6.41
N PRO A 92 -22.32 14.15 7.42
CA PRO A 92 -21.63 13.93 8.70
C PRO A 92 -22.22 12.80 9.55
N THR A 93 -23.39 12.27 9.18
CA THR A 93 -24.09 11.17 9.86
C THR A 93 -23.65 9.78 9.38
N LEU A 94 -22.74 9.72 8.39
CA LEU A 94 -22.28 8.45 7.83
C LEU A 94 -21.55 7.61 8.88
N GLN A 95 -21.96 6.34 8.99
CA GLN A 95 -21.42 5.36 9.94
C GLN A 95 -20.59 4.30 9.24
N LYS A 96 -20.92 3.97 7.99
CA LYS A 96 -20.24 2.93 7.21
C LYS A 96 -19.92 3.46 5.81
N LEU A 97 -18.65 3.42 5.45
CA LEU A 97 -18.15 3.78 4.14
C LEU A 97 -17.37 2.62 3.54
N ASP A 98 -17.86 2.11 2.42
CA ASP A 98 -17.17 1.07 1.66
C ASP A 98 -16.59 1.64 0.36
N LEU A 99 -15.28 1.49 0.21
CA LEU A 99 -14.45 1.93 -0.92
C LEU A 99 -13.58 0.77 -1.43
N HIS A 100 -13.92 -0.48 -1.11
CA HIS A 100 -13.13 -1.64 -1.54
C HIS A 100 -13.00 -1.72 -3.07
N SER A 101 -11.96 -2.37 -3.58
CA SER A 101 -11.78 -2.61 -5.03
C SER A 101 -11.90 -1.34 -5.88
N ASN A 102 -11.19 -0.29 -5.47
CA ASN A 102 -11.01 0.94 -6.23
C ASN A 102 -9.53 1.09 -6.65
N GLN A 103 -9.12 2.27 -7.09
CA GLN A 103 -7.76 2.55 -7.55
C GLN A 103 -7.07 3.62 -6.71
N ILE A 104 -7.46 3.75 -5.44
CA ILE A 104 -6.98 4.79 -4.54
C ILE A 104 -5.52 4.52 -4.17
N THR A 105 -4.65 5.52 -4.34
CA THR A 105 -3.21 5.41 -4.09
C THR A 105 -2.75 6.07 -2.79
N VAL A 106 -3.51 7.05 -2.28
CA VAL A 106 -3.18 7.82 -1.07
C VAL A 106 -4.43 8.25 -0.32
N ILE A 107 -4.34 8.31 1.01
CA ILE A 107 -5.31 8.98 1.89
C ILE A 107 -4.67 10.29 2.33
N GLN A 108 -5.21 11.42 1.86
CA GLN A 108 -4.69 12.73 2.26
C GLN A 108 -5.10 13.04 3.71
N PRO A 109 -4.31 13.86 4.43
CA PRO A 109 -4.71 14.31 5.76
C PRO A 109 -6.09 14.97 5.74
N GLY A 110 -7.00 14.52 6.60
CA GLY A 110 -8.35 15.06 6.68
C GLY A 110 -9.33 14.56 5.60
N THR A 111 -8.97 13.61 4.74
CA THR A 111 -9.90 13.01 3.74
C THR A 111 -11.23 12.59 4.37
N PHE A 112 -11.22 12.10 5.62
CA PHE A 112 -12.42 11.65 6.33
C PHE A 112 -12.84 12.55 7.51
N SER A 113 -12.23 13.74 7.68
CA SER A 113 -12.47 14.57 8.88
C SER A 113 -13.91 15.10 8.99
N GLY A 114 -14.65 15.13 7.88
CA GLY A 114 -16.07 15.49 7.84
C GLY A 114 -17.03 14.38 8.32
N LEU A 115 -16.51 13.21 8.74
CA LEU A 115 -17.28 12.03 9.11
C LEU A 115 -17.07 11.62 10.59
N PRO A 116 -17.47 12.45 11.56
CA PRO A 116 -17.19 12.19 12.98
C PRO A 116 -17.95 10.98 13.58
N GLN A 117 -19.00 10.50 12.90
CA GLN A 117 -19.82 9.35 13.32
C GLN A 117 -19.38 8.03 12.66
N LEU A 118 -18.27 8.04 11.90
CA LEU A 118 -17.85 6.90 11.11
C LEU A 118 -17.30 5.79 12.01
N GLN A 119 -17.86 4.59 11.84
CA GLN A 119 -17.56 3.39 12.61
C GLN A 119 -16.81 2.36 11.77
N GLU A 120 -17.10 2.30 10.47
CA GLU A 120 -16.51 1.31 9.57
C GLU A 120 -16.00 1.97 8.29
N ILE A 121 -14.74 1.73 7.97
CA ILE A 121 -14.14 2.05 6.68
C ILE A 121 -13.59 0.76 6.07
N ALA A 122 -14.05 0.41 4.87
CA ALA A 122 -13.45 -0.62 4.04
C ALA A 122 -12.73 0.00 2.84
N MET A 123 -11.42 -0.18 2.75
CA MET A 123 -10.57 0.25 1.62
C MET A 123 -9.71 -0.89 1.08
N SER A 124 -10.13 -2.13 1.32
CA SER A 124 -9.46 -3.34 0.82
C SER A 124 -9.36 -3.35 -0.71
N ALA A 125 -8.34 -4.00 -1.27
CA ALA A 125 -8.10 -4.10 -2.71
C ALA A 125 -8.01 -2.73 -3.42
N ASN A 126 -7.21 -1.81 -2.85
CA ASN A 126 -6.83 -0.54 -3.47
C ASN A 126 -5.32 -0.55 -3.81
N LYS A 127 -4.75 0.62 -4.10
CA LYS A 127 -3.34 0.80 -4.47
C LYS A 127 -2.59 1.65 -3.42
N LEU A 128 -3.07 1.66 -2.17
CA LEU A 128 -2.47 2.46 -1.10
C LEU A 128 -1.04 2.00 -0.83
N THR A 129 -0.08 2.93 -0.76
CA THR A 129 1.34 2.61 -0.55
C THR A 129 1.86 2.96 0.83
N ASN A 130 1.37 4.05 1.43
CA ASN A 130 1.78 4.50 2.75
C ASN A 130 0.59 5.12 3.49
N ILE A 131 0.60 5.05 4.81
CA ILE A 131 -0.38 5.76 5.66
C ILE A 131 0.35 6.78 6.51
N GLY A 132 0.08 8.05 6.23
CA GLY A 132 0.69 9.19 6.90
C GLY A 132 -0.17 9.78 8.03
N PRO A 133 0.41 10.71 8.81
CA PRO A 133 -0.30 11.38 9.90
C PRO A 133 -1.54 12.12 9.37
N GLY A 134 -2.62 12.02 10.14
CA GLY A 134 -3.88 12.71 9.83
C GLY A 134 -4.78 12.03 8.80
N ALA A 135 -4.36 10.89 8.23
CA ALA A 135 -5.20 10.08 7.33
C ALA A 135 -6.55 9.70 7.96
N PHE A 136 -6.56 9.43 9.27
CA PHE A 136 -7.75 9.04 10.04
C PHE A 136 -8.08 10.02 11.19
N SER A 137 -7.72 11.30 11.03
CA SER A 137 -8.03 12.34 12.03
C SER A 137 -9.53 12.47 12.27
N ASN A 138 -9.90 12.76 13.53
CA ASN A 138 -11.26 12.98 14.01
C ASN A 138 -12.20 11.75 13.92
N LEU A 139 -11.68 10.56 13.66
CA LEU A 139 -12.46 9.32 13.58
C LEU A 139 -12.53 8.59 14.94
N HIS A 140 -12.98 9.28 15.98
CA HIS A 140 -12.98 8.76 17.36
C HIS A 140 -13.91 7.55 17.57
N GLN A 141 -14.92 7.39 16.70
CA GLN A 141 -15.87 6.27 16.74
C GLN A 141 -15.46 5.10 15.84
N LEU A 142 -14.32 5.19 15.16
CA LEU A 142 -13.92 4.15 14.21
C LEU A 142 -13.63 2.84 14.94
N GLN A 143 -14.39 1.80 14.59
CA GLN A 143 -14.31 0.45 15.14
C GLN A 143 -13.65 -0.52 14.17
N ARG A 144 -13.87 -0.36 12.87
CA ARG A 144 -13.38 -1.28 11.85
C ARG A 144 -12.64 -0.54 10.74
N LEU A 145 -11.38 -0.90 10.55
CA LEU A 145 -10.54 -0.39 9.48
C LEU A 145 -9.99 -1.56 8.66
N GLU A 146 -10.49 -1.70 7.43
CA GLU A 146 -10.09 -2.78 6.52
C GLU A 146 -9.24 -2.24 5.37
N LEU A 147 -7.99 -2.68 5.30
CA LEU A 147 -6.95 -2.23 4.36
C LEU A 147 -6.28 -3.43 3.65
N ILE A 148 -6.98 -4.57 3.57
CA ILE A 148 -6.47 -5.83 3.02
C ILE A 148 -6.09 -5.66 1.55
N SER A 149 -5.05 -6.35 1.08
CA SER A 149 -4.70 -6.37 -0.35
C SER A 149 -4.43 -4.97 -0.92
N ASN A 150 -3.64 -4.18 -0.21
CA ASN A 150 -3.08 -2.92 -0.70
C ASN A 150 -1.57 -3.08 -0.95
N HIS A 151 -0.86 -1.97 -1.14
CA HIS A 151 0.57 -1.94 -1.37
C HIS A 151 1.29 -1.26 -0.19
N ILE A 152 0.69 -1.30 1.01
CA ILE A 152 1.16 -0.52 2.17
C ILE A 152 2.51 -1.06 2.63
N SER A 153 3.55 -0.26 2.50
CA SER A 153 4.90 -0.59 3.00
C SER A 153 5.23 0.05 4.34
N ASP A 154 4.58 1.17 4.65
CA ASP A 154 4.86 1.95 5.85
C ASP A 154 3.59 2.60 6.43
N ILE A 155 3.51 2.59 7.76
CA ILE A 155 2.51 3.31 8.55
C ILE A 155 3.29 4.17 9.54
N GLN A 156 3.21 5.49 9.35
CA GLN A 156 3.97 6.44 10.15
C GLN A 156 3.56 6.35 11.64
N PRO A 157 4.52 6.38 12.58
CA PRO A 157 4.23 6.32 14.01
C PRO A 157 3.19 7.36 14.45
N GLY A 158 2.26 6.96 15.31
CA GLY A 158 1.19 7.84 15.79
C GLY A 158 0.03 8.04 14.81
N THR A 159 0.09 7.54 13.58
CA THR A 159 -1.04 7.66 12.63
C THR A 159 -2.33 7.00 13.14
N LEU A 160 -2.20 5.92 13.92
CA LEU A 160 -3.32 5.17 14.50
C LEU A 160 -3.57 5.51 15.98
N SER A 161 -2.87 6.49 16.57
CA SER A 161 -2.95 6.77 18.02
C SER A 161 -4.28 7.34 18.49
N ASN A 162 -5.06 7.93 17.57
CA ASN A 162 -6.30 8.64 17.88
C ASN A 162 -7.56 7.82 17.54
N LEU A 163 -7.45 6.49 17.54
CA LEU A 163 -8.55 5.56 17.25
C LEU A 163 -8.90 4.71 18.49
N PRO A 164 -9.45 5.33 19.56
CA PRO A 164 -9.66 4.65 20.85
C PRO A 164 -10.72 3.54 20.80
N SER A 165 -11.63 3.59 19.82
CA SER A 165 -12.72 2.64 19.67
C SER A 165 -12.39 1.49 18.71
N LEU A 166 -11.15 1.37 18.24
CA LEU A 166 -10.80 0.43 17.18
C LEU A 166 -10.85 -1.02 17.67
N GLU A 167 -11.74 -1.81 17.09
CA GLU A 167 -11.97 -3.22 17.43
C GLU A 167 -11.39 -4.17 16.37
N LEU A 168 -11.22 -3.71 15.14
CA LEU A 168 -10.72 -4.52 14.03
C LEU A 168 -9.81 -3.71 13.12
N LEU A 169 -8.59 -4.20 12.93
CA LEU A 169 -7.62 -3.67 11.99
C LEU A 169 -7.12 -4.78 11.07
N LEU A 170 -7.48 -4.72 9.79
CA LEU A 170 -7.07 -5.71 8.79
C LEU A 170 -6.05 -5.10 7.83
N LEU A 171 -4.80 -5.56 7.93
CA LEU A 171 -3.65 -5.13 7.12
C LEU A 171 -3.03 -6.30 6.34
N LYS A 172 -3.73 -7.43 6.26
CA LYS A 172 -3.33 -8.63 5.53
C LYS A 172 -2.98 -8.32 4.07
N SER A 173 -2.00 -9.03 3.51
CA SER A 173 -1.65 -8.94 2.08
C SER A 173 -1.24 -7.52 1.68
N ASN A 174 -0.29 -6.94 2.41
CA ASN A 174 0.34 -5.65 2.11
C ASN A 174 1.85 -5.85 1.87
N GLN A 175 2.63 -4.78 1.94
CA GLN A 175 4.07 -4.77 1.65
C GLN A 175 4.92 -4.35 2.85
N MET A 176 4.39 -4.51 4.08
CA MET A 176 5.10 -4.14 5.29
C MET A 176 6.26 -5.10 5.54
N THR A 177 7.45 -4.56 5.75
CA THR A 177 8.65 -5.38 6.03
C THR A 177 9.06 -5.35 7.49
N THR A 178 8.76 -4.28 8.21
CA THR A 178 9.09 -4.14 9.63
C THR A 178 8.01 -3.32 10.35
N ILE A 179 7.99 -3.38 11.68
CA ILE A 179 7.14 -2.54 12.52
C ILE A 179 8.03 -1.61 13.32
N GLN A 180 7.92 -0.31 13.06
CA GLN A 180 8.65 0.71 13.80
C GLN A 180 8.01 0.94 15.18
N PRO A 181 8.79 1.36 16.19
CA PRO A 181 8.23 1.78 17.47
C PRO A 181 7.16 2.85 17.29
N GLY A 182 5.98 2.64 17.89
CA GLY A 182 4.88 3.60 17.81
C GLY A 182 4.04 3.54 16.53
N THR A 183 4.25 2.56 15.63
CA THR A 183 3.34 2.29 14.50
C THR A 183 1.93 1.89 14.97
N PHE A 184 1.84 1.06 16.01
CA PHE A 184 0.59 0.60 16.63
C PHE A 184 0.50 1.05 18.10
N PRO A 185 0.47 2.36 18.39
CA PRO A 185 0.44 2.82 19.76
C PRO A 185 -0.98 2.64 20.31
N ASN A 186 -1.09 2.02 21.49
CA ASN A 186 -2.35 1.94 22.25
C ASN A 186 -3.52 1.28 21.50
N LEU A 187 -3.25 0.30 20.62
CA LEU A 187 -4.34 -0.55 20.12
C LEU A 187 -5.05 -1.23 21.30
N PRO A 188 -6.40 -1.26 21.33
CA PRO A 188 -7.12 -1.96 22.38
C PRO A 188 -6.69 -3.43 22.45
N GLN A 189 -6.49 -3.98 23.65
CA GLN A 189 -5.98 -5.36 23.83
C GLN A 189 -6.94 -6.42 23.28
N ASN A 190 -8.24 -6.11 23.21
CA ASN A 190 -9.28 -6.95 22.64
C ASN A 190 -9.52 -6.71 21.14
N ALA A 191 -8.75 -5.80 20.52
CA ALA A 191 -8.83 -5.60 19.09
C ALA A 191 -8.43 -6.90 18.35
N ARG A 192 -9.01 -7.09 17.18
CA ARG A 192 -8.59 -8.13 16.24
C ARG A 192 -7.67 -7.49 15.21
N LEU A 193 -6.50 -8.09 15.04
CA LEU A 193 -5.48 -7.65 14.11
C LEU A 193 -5.28 -8.75 13.07
N ASP A 194 -5.05 -8.38 11.81
CA ASP A 194 -4.58 -9.32 10.79
C ASP A 194 -3.44 -8.66 9.99
N LEU A 195 -2.20 -9.11 10.21
CA LEU A 195 -0.99 -8.64 9.56
C LEU A 195 -0.38 -9.68 8.61
N ARG A 196 -1.07 -10.81 8.42
CA ARG A 196 -0.53 -11.95 7.67
C ARG A 196 -0.30 -11.61 6.20
N ASN A 197 0.52 -12.40 5.53
CA ASN A 197 0.88 -12.20 4.12
C ASN A 197 1.51 -10.82 3.85
N ASN A 198 2.36 -10.34 4.75
CA ASN A 198 3.26 -9.22 4.51
C ASN A 198 4.70 -9.77 4.45
N PRO A 199 5.61 -9.15 3.67
CA PRO A 199 6.97 -9.61 3.49
C PRO A 199 7.84 -9.25 4.71
N TRP A 200 7.59 -9.87 5.86
CA TRP A 200 8.22 -9.51 7.12
C TRP A 200 9.72 -9.85 7.15
N HIS A 201 10.53 -8.87 7.54
CA HIS A 201 11.97 -8.98 7.73
C HIS A 201 12.28 -9.06 9.23
N CYS A 202 12.55 -10.25 9.72
CA CYS A 202 12.89 -10.56 11.11
C CYS A 202 14.39 -10.40 11.36
N ASP A 203 14.87 -9.16 11.28
CA ASP A 203 16.25 -8.76 11.58
C ASP A 203 16.31 -7.77 12.75
N CYS A 204 17.47 -7.17 12.99
CA CYS A 204 17.68 -6.28 14.15
C CYS A 204 16.69 -5.10 14.23
N ARG A 205 16.07 -4.68 13.11
CA ARG A 205 15.09 -3.60 13.08
C ARG A 205 13.80 -3.98 13.83
N MET A 206 13.51 -5.27 13.96
CA MET A 206 12.35 -5.79 14.69
C MET A 206 12.59 -5.96 16.20
N VAL A 207 13.81 -5.79 16.70
CA VAL A 207 14.15 -6.05 18.12
C VAL A 207 13.33 -5.19 19.08
N ALA A 208 13.20 -3.90 18.79
CA ALA A 208 12.46 -2.98 19.65
C ALA A 208 10.98 -3.36 19.77
N PHE A 209 10.37 -3.74 18.64
CA PHE A 209 9.00 -4.25 18.60
C PHE A 209 8.89 -5.60 19.33
N ARG A 210 9.75 -6.57 19.00
CA ARG A 210 9.71 -7.92 19.57
C ARG A 210 9.79 -7.91 21.10
N ARG A 211 10.58 -7.01 21.70
CA ARG A 211 10.69 -6.84 23.16
C ARG A 211 9.42 -6.33 23.84
N ARG A 212 8.55 -5.64 23.10
CA ARG A 212 7.30 -5.03 23.60
C ARG A 212 6.05 -5.66 22.99
N MET A 213 6.21 -6.77 22.27
CA MET A 213 5.14 -7.48 21.59
C MET A 213 4.13 -8.00 22.62
N THR A 214 2.85 -7.75 22.37
CA THR A 214 1.74 -8.24 23.18
C THR A 214 1.09 -9.45 22.49
N PRO A 215 0.24 -10.23 23.20
CA PRO A 215 -0.50 -11.34 22.60
C PRO A 215 -1.40 -10.93 21.42
N LEU A 216 -1.72 -9.64 21.27
CA LEU A 216 -2.43 -9.11 20.10
C LEU A 216 -1.75 -9.46 18.75
N PHE A 217 -0.43 -9.67 18.76
CA PHE A 217 0.36 -9.96 17.57
C PHE A 217 0.75 -11.45 17.46
N GLU A 218 0.22 -12.30 18.32
CA GLU A 218 0.44 -13.75 18.30
C GLU A 218 0.00 -14.32 16.93
N ASN A 219 0.85 -15.11 16.28
CA ASN A 219 0.63 -15.67 14.93
C ASN A 219 0.40 -14.67 13.78
N GLU A 220 0.68 -13.38 13.98
CA GLU A 220 0.44 -12.35 12.97
C GLU A 220 1.63 -12.11 12.02
N ILE A 221 2.84 -12.49 12.45
CA ILE A 221 4.09 -12.13 11.76
C ILE A 221 4.91 -13.39 11.49
N ILE A 222 4.77 -13.91 10.27
CA ILE A 222 5.62 -14.99 9.73
C ILE A 222 6.74 -14.36 8.93
N CYS A 223 7.98 -14.66 9.32
CA CYS A 223 9.18 -14.10 8.73
C CYS A 223 9.38 -14.59 7.29
N GLU A 224 9.64 -13.69 6.35
CA GLU A 224 10.05 -14.00 4.97
C GLU A 224 11.57 -13.87 4.80
N GLU A 225 12.15 -12.87 5.45
CA GLU A 225 13.59 -12.62 5.50
C GLU A 225 14.05 -12.44 6.96
N PRO A 226 15.34 -12.68 7.27
CA PRO A 226 16.31 -13.35 6.42
C PRO A 226 15.93 -14.81 6.14
N THR A 227 16.51 -15.40 5.09
CA THR A 227 16.33 -16.83 4.74
C THR A 227 16.49 -17.82 5.92
N SER A 228 17.29 -17.50 6.93
CA SER A 228 17.46 -18.32 8.13
C SER A 228 16.24 -18.41 9.04
N PHE A 229 15.32 -17.46 8.96
CA PHE A 229 14.05 -17.44 9.71
C PHE A 229 12.83 -17.59 8.81
N ARG A 230 13.02 -17.90 7.52
CA ARG A 230 11.92 -17.95 6.56
C ARG A 230 10.89 -19.00 6.99
N GLY A 231 9.64 -18.57 7.17
CA GLY A 231 8.52 -19.39 7.61
C GLY A 231 8.40 -19.52 9.13
N GLU A 232 9.36 -19.01 9.91
CA GLU A 232 9.24 -18.97 11.37
C GLU A 232 8.33 -17.82 11.82
N ASN A 233 7.66 -18.02 12.94
CA ASN A 233 6.87 -16.99 13.58
C ASN A 233 7.79 -16.10 14.44
N LEU A 234 7.65 -14.77 14.31
CA LEU A 234 8.49 -13.81 15.04
C LEU A 234 8.40 -14.00 16.56
N GLU A 235 7.28 -14.47 17.09
CA GLU A 235 7.11 -14.70 18.53
C GLU A 235 8.00 -15.82 19.08
N ASP A 236 8.33 -16.82 18.25
CA ASP A 236 9.18 -17.94 18.64
C ASP A 236 10.68 -17.57 18.61
N ILE A 237 11.02 -16.46 17.94
CA ILE A 237 12.40 -16.00 17.79
C ILE A 237 12.78 -15.10 18.96
N LYS A 238 13.86 -15.48 19.67
CA LYS A 238 14.42 -14.67 20.75
C LYS A 238 14.98 -13.34 20.22
N PRO A 239 14.77 -12.19 20.90
CA PRO A 239 15.26 -10.89 20.43
C PRO A 239 16.75 -10.84 20.11
N GLU A 240 17.59 -11.60 20.80
CA GLU A 240 19.06 -11.62 20.61
C GLU A 240 19.49 -12.30 19.30
N LYS A 241 18.60 -13.09 18.69
CA LYS A 241 18.83 -13.76 17.41
C LYS A 241 18.50 -12.87 16.21
N LEU A 242 17.75 -11.79 16.41
CA LEU A 242 17.41 -10.81 15.40
C LEU A 242 18.60 -9.87 15.18
N VAL A 243 19.47 -10.22 14.24
CA VAL A 243 20.73 -9.50 13.96
C VAL A 243 20.72 -8.85 12.59
N CYS A 244 21.48 -7.77 12.45
CA CYS A 244 21.81 -7.20 11.15
C CYS A 244 23.30 -7.39 10.88
N VAL A 245 23.63 -7.62 9.63
CA VAL A 245 24.97 -7.95 9.15
C VAL A 245 25.34 -6.97 8.06
N LYS A 246 26.49 -6.31 8.22
CA LYS A 246 27.06 -5.41 7.22
C LYS A 246 27.21 -6.14 5.88
N PRO A 247 26.94 -5.48 4.74
CA PRO A 247 27.06 -6.12 3.44
C PRO A 247 28.48 -6.55 3.15
N LYS A 248 28.64 -7.65 2.43
CA LYS A 248 29.90 -8.12 1.87
C LYS A 248 29.67 -8.55 0.43
N VAL A 249 30.40 -7.95 -0.50
CA VAL A 249 30.40 -8.44 -1.89
C VAL A 249 31.13 -9.78 -1.90
N VAL A 250 30.39 -10.85 -2.21
CA VAL A 250 30.90 -12.23 -2.25
C VAL A 250 31.56 -12.53 -3.59
N SER A 251 30.99 -12.01 -4.67
CA SER A 251 31.55 -12.18 -6.01
C SER A 251 31.13 -11.03 -6.93
N PHE A 252 32.06 -10.55 -7.74
CA PHE A 252 31.78 -9.65 -8.85
C PHE A 252 32.53 -10.14 -10.09
N ARG A 253 31.79 -10.64 -11.07
CA ARG A 253 32.35 -11.37 -12.21
C ARG A 253 31.57 -11.16 -13.50
N ARG A 254 32.19 -11.49 -14.63
CA ARG A 254 31.52 -11.62 -15.93
C ARG A 254 30.63 -12.87 -15.93
N GLY A 255 29.40 -12.74 -16.41
CA GLY A 255 28.46 -13.85 -16.61
C GLY A 255 28.58 -14.47 -18.00
N ASP A 256 28.03 -15.69 -18.16
CA ASP A 256 28.06 -16.43 -19.41
C ASP A 256 27.14 -15.81 -20.48
N ILE A 257 27.64 -15.73 -21.71
CA ILE A 257 27.07 -14.93 -22.82
C ILE A 257 26.12 -15.76 -23.71
N THR A 258 25.77 -16.99 -23.31
CA THR A 258 25.15 -18.01 -24.18
C THR A 258 23.74 -17.69 -24.70
N LEU A 259 23.13 -16.56 -24.32
CA LEU A 259 21.74 -16.21 -24.64
C LEU A 259 21.52 -14.81 -25.26
N LEU A 260 22.59 -14.05 -25.56
CA LEU A 260 22.45 -12.73 -26.18
C LEU A 260 23.00 -12.77 -27.61
N HIS A 261 22.14 -12.58 -28.62
CA HIS A 261 22.58 -12.27 -29.98
C HIS A 261 23.23 -10.87 -29.95
N GLY A 262 24.57 -10.79 -29.96
CA GLY A 262 25.34 -9.53 -30.06
C GLY A 262 26.55 -9.41 -29.12
N ASN A 263 27.38 -8.38 -29.33
CA ASN A 263 28.51 -8.01 -28.47
C ASN A 263 28.00 -7.34 -27.17
N ALA A 264 27.68 -8.14 -26.15
CA ALA A 264 27.19 -7.66 -24.86
C ALA A 264 28.04 -8.17 -23.68
N LEU A 265 28.17 -7.33 -22.65
CA LEU A 265 28.83 -7.64 -21.38
C LEU A 265 27.77 -7.91 -20.32
N HIS A 266 27.79 -9.12 -19.75
CA HIS A 266 26.97 -9.47 -18.59
C HIS A 266 27.81 -9.44 -17.32
N LEU A 267 27.37 -8.67 -16.33
CA LEU A 267 28.03 -8.51 -15.04
C LEU A 267 27.12 -9.04 -13.93
N ILE A 268 27.68 -9.91 -13.09
CA ILE A 268 26.98 -10.51 -11.97
C ILE A 268 27.68 -10.05 -10.70
N CYS A 269 26.96 -9.32 -9.85
CA CYS A 269 27.39 -8.99 -8.51
C CYS A 269 26.52 -9.69 -7.46
N GLN A 270 27.16 -10.50 -6.64
CA GLN A 270 26.53 -11.23 -5.54
C GLN A 270 27.06 -10.67 -4.23
N ALA A 271 26.15 -10.28 -3.33
CA ALA A 271 26.51 -9.80 -2.01
C ALA A 271 25.65 -10.48 -0.93
N SER A 272 26.25 -10.70 0.23
CA SER A 272 25.57 -11.11 1.46
C SER A 272 25.34 -9.90 2.36
N GLY A 273 24.40 -9.99 3.28
CA GLY A 273 24.09 -8.96 4.26
C GLY A 273 22.68 -9.13 4.81
N ILE A 274 22.44 -8.62 6.01
CA ILE A 274 21.11 -8.60 6.63
C ILE A 274 20.86 -7.18 7.13
N PRO A 275 19.83 -6.46 6.66
CA PRO A 275 18.92 -6.82 5.59
C PRO A 275 19.66 -7.06 4.27
N LYS A 276 19.00 -7.75 3.33
CA LYS A 276 19.53 -7.99 1.99
C LYS A 276 19.98 -6.65 1.36
N PRO A 277 21.24 -6.54 0.90
CA PRO A 277 21.78 -5.27 0.45
C PRO A 277 21.25 -4.85 -0.92
N ASP A 278 21.10 -3.55 -1.10
CA ASP A 278 20.90 -2.92 -2.40
C ASP A 278 22.21 -2.96 -3.19
N ILE A 279 22.13 -3.34 -4.46
CA ILE A 279 23.27 -3.46 -5.36
C ILE A 279 23.28 -2.28 -6.32
N LYS A 280 24.42 -1.60 -6.38
CA LYS A 280 24.67 -0.47 -7.28
C LYS A 280 25.99 -0.68 -8.00
N ILE A 281 25.99 -0.53 -9.31
CA ILE A 281 27.20 -0.69 -10.13
C ILE A 281 27.57 0.63 -10.79
N THR A 282 28.84 0.99 -10.71
CA THR A 282 29.44 2.14 -11.37
C THR A 282 30.22 1.67 -12.60
N LEU A 283 29.96 2.30 -13.73
CA LEU A 283 30.62 2.06 -15.02
C LEU A 283 32.01 2.74 -15.05
N PRO A 284 32.91 2.37 -15.99
CA PRO A 284 34.21 3.03 -16.15
C PRO A 284 34.14 4.55 -16.35
N SER A 285 33.02 5.04 -16.88
CA SER A 285 32.73 6.48 -17.02
C SER A 285 32.47 7.21 -15.69
N GLY A 286 32.44 6.49 -14.56
CA GLY A 286 32.09 7.03 -13.24
C GLY A 286 30.58 7.18 -13.00
N ARG A 287 29.75 6.87 -14.00
CA ARG A 287 28.28 6.93 -13.87
C ARG A 287 27.73 5.64 -13.30
N ASN A 288 26.66 5.76 -12.51
CA ASN A 288 25.92 4.59 -12.03
C ASN A 288 25.14 3.98 -13.18
N ALA A 289 25.12 2.66 -13.25
CA ALA A 289 24.23 1.93 -14.12
C ALA A 289 22.78 2.20 -13.68
N THR A 290 21.99 2.80 -14.56
CA THR A 290 20.56 3.06 -14.35
C THR A 290 19.74 2.12 -15.23
N ALA A 291 18.61 1.65 -14.72
CA ALA A 291 17.63 0.92 -15.51
C ALA A 291 16.87 1.92 -16.39
N VAL A 292 17.34 2.15 -17.61
CA VAL A 292 16.58 2.92 -18.61
C VAL A 292 15.87 1.91 -19.52
N PRO A 293 14.53 1.96 -19.67
CA PRO A 293 13.82 1.17 -20.68
C PRO A 293 14.42 1.46 -22.06
N ASP A 294 14.84 0.43 -22.78
CA ASP A 294 15.57 0.50 -24.07
C ASP A 294 16.95 1.20 -24.04
N GLY A 295 17.52 1.38 -22.86
CA GLY A 295 18.90 1.85 -22.70
C GLY A 295 19.94 0.76 -23.02
N ARG A 296 21.12 1.20 -23.45
CA ARG A 296 22.31 0.34 -23.67
C ARG A 296 22.72 -0.45 -22.42
N VAL A 297 22.41 0.05 -21.23
CA VAL A 297 22.65 -0.60 -19.94
C VAL A 297 21.31 -1.02 -19.34
N THR A 298 21.16 -2.31 -19.07
CA THR A 298 19.98 -2.88 -18.42
C THR A 298 20.36 -3.48 -17.08
N VAL A 299 19.61 -3.13 -16.03
CA VAL A 299 19.74 -3.71 -14.69
C VAL A 299 18.56 -4.65 -14.46
N ASN A 300 18.84 -5.94 -14.25
CA ASN A 300 17.83 -6.96 -14.00
C ASN A 300 17.36 -6.94 -12.54
N LYS A 301 16.15 -7.46 -12.28
CA LYS A 301 15.60 -7.59 -10.91
C LYS A 301 16.48 -8.44 -9.98
N ASN A 302 17.30 -9.32 -10.54
CA ASN A 302 18.26 -10.14 -9.78
C ASN A 302 19.59 -9.41 -9.47
N GLY A 303 19.73 -8.14 -9.85
CA GLY A 303 20.92 -7.33 -9.64
C GLY A 303 22.03 -7.51 -10.69
N SER A 304 21.82 -8.35 -11.71
CA SER A 304 22.76 -8.48 -12.83
C SER A 304 22.60 -7.34 -13.84
N ILE A 305 23.70 -6.98 -14.50
CA ILE A 305 23.74 -5.87 -15.46
C ILE A 305 24.17 -6.37 -16.81
N ILE A 306 23.50 -5.87 -17.85
CA ILE A 306 23.82 -6.14 -19.24
C ILE A 306 24.18 -4.80 -19.90
N VAL A 307 25.38 -4.71 -20.47
CA VAL A 307 25.82 -3.59 -21.31
C VAL A 307 25.85 -4.10 -22.75
N ARG A 308 25.00 -3.56 -23.62
CA ARG A 308 24.94 -3.89 -25.05
C ARG A 308 25.86 -2.96 -25.87
N ASP A 309 26.07 -3.29 -27.13
CA ASP A 309 26.81 -2.47 -28.10
C ASP A 309 28.14 -1.97 -27.54
N LEU A 310 29.00 -2.93 -27.16
CA LEU A 310 30.29 -2.62 -26.54
C LEU A 310 31.22 -1.86 -27.49
N THR A 311 31.89 -0.85 -26.94
CA THR A 311 32.90 -0.02 -27.62
C THR A 311 34.19 0.00 -26.79
N LYS A 312 35.31 0.48 -27.37
CA LYS A 312 36.58 0.61 -26.63
C LYS A 312 36.49 1.47 -25.37
N THR A 313 35.52 2.39 -25.28
CA THR A 313 35.33 3.24 -24.10
C THR A 313 34.65 2.51 -22.93
N ASP A 314 34.15 1.29 -23.16
CA ASP A 314 33.57 0.44 -22.12
C ASP A 314 34.62 -0.43 -21.43
N ALA A 315 35.84 -0.46 -21.94
CA ALA A 315 36.96 -1.09 -21.25
C ALA A 315 37.34 -0.23 -20.03
N GLY A 316 37.66 -0.89 -18.91
CA GLY A 316 38.08 -0.23 -17.69
C GLY A 316 37.49 -0.86 -16.42
N LEU A 317 37.48 -0.08 -15.35
CA LEU A 317 37.10 -0.53 -14.02
C LEU A 317 35.60 -0.35 -13.79
N TYR A 318 34.92 -1.46 -13.57
CA TYR A 318 33.58 -1.49 -13.03
C TYR A 318 33.65 -1.64 -11.52
N VAL A 319 32.73 -1.00 -10.80
CA VAL A 319 32.66 -1.09 -9.33
C VAL A 319 31.28 -1.59 -8.94
N CYS A 320 31.20 -2.71 -8.23
CA CYS A 320 29.97 -3.11 -7.56
C CYS A 320 30.00 -2.65 -6.10
N MET A 321 28.97 -1.94 -5.68
CA MET A 321 28.73 -1.52 -4.30
C MET A 321 27.48 -2.21 -3.79
N ALA A 322 27.59 -2.89 -2.65
CA ALA A 322 26.48 -3.45 -1.90
C ALA A 322 26.28 -2.63 -0.62
N SER A 323 25.05 -2.19 -0.34
CA SER A 323 24.73 -1.36 0.82
C SER A 323 23.44 -1.75 1.52
N ASN A 324 23.43 -1.68 2.85
CA ASN A 324 22.23 -1.68 3.67
C ASN A 324 22.41 -0.63 4.79
N HIS A 325 21.43 -0.51 5.70
CA HIS A 325 21.49 0.50 6.76
C HIS A 325 22.65 0.34 7.77
N VAL A 326 23.31 -0.83 7.80
CA VAL A 326 24.47 -1.09 8.67
C VAL A 326 25.77 -0.61 8.03
N GLY A 327 25.84 -0.56 6.70
CA GLY A 327 27.00 -0.05 5.97
C GLY A 327 27.08 -0.56 4.55
N SER A 328 28.28 -0.50 3.97
CA SER A 328 28.53 -0.88 2.59
C SER A 328 29.83 -1.65 2.39
N SER A 329 29.93 -2.36 1.27
CA SER A 329 31.12 -3.05 0.77
C SER A 329 31.18 -2.89 -0.74
N LEU A 330 32.38 -2.87 -1.31
CA LEU A 330 32.59 -2.77 -2.75
C LEU A 330 33.55 -3.83 -3.27
N ALA A 331 33.43 -4.15 -4.54
CA ALA A 331 34.39 -4.93 -5.32
C ALA A 331 34.59 -4.26 -6.69
N VAL A 332 35.79 -4.40 -7.23
CA VAL A 332 36.17 -3.83 -8.53
C VAL A 332 36.43 -4.97 -9.51
N LEU A 333 35.98 -4.81 -10.75
CA LEU A 333 36.22 -5.73 -11.85
C LEU A 333 36.79 -4.96 -13.03
N SER A 334 37.96 -5.35 -13.50
CA SER A 334 38.56 -4.82 -14.73
C SER A 334 38.03 -5.58 -15.94
N ILE A 335 37.58 -4.86 -16.96
CA ILE A 335 37.09 -5.42 -18.21
C ILE A 335 37.93 -4.90 -19.37
N GLU A 336 38.37 -5.82 -20.20
CA GLU A 336 39.05 -5.58 -21.48
C GLU A 336 38.11 -6.01 -22.62
N ILE A 337 38.08 -5.26 -23.73
CA ILE A 337 37.12 -5.39 -24.85
C ILE A 337 37.84 -5.51 -26.18
#